data_AF-A0A934W414-F1
#
_entry.id   AF-A0A934W414-F1
#
_cell.length_a   1.000
_cell.length_b   1.000
_cell.length_c   1.000
_cell.angle_alpha   90.00
_cell.angle_beta   90.00
_cell.angle_gamma   90.00
#
_symmetry.space_group_name_H-M   'P 1'
#
loop_
_entity.id
_entity.type
_entity.pdbx_description
1 polymer ?
#
loop_
_entity_poly.entity_id
_entity_poly.type
_entity_poly.pdbx_seq_one_letter_code
_entity_poly.pdbx_strand_id
1 'polypeptide(L)'
;MNNITPNTLGEAIIFGLKLLDDDSKRELAKIGWVNPHTKYETDFIGIVGAALGILDKTNQSLLQDIATNHADCLHFLDTDGSLVEPDAAIRVVLSEMSKVVLL
;
A
#
# COMPACT_ATOMS: atom_id res chain seq x y z
N MET A 1 -7.20 20.75 -8.38
CA MET A 1 -6.32 20.36 -7.26
C MET A 1 -5.08 19.77 -7.88
N ASN A 2 -3.89 20.30 -7.60
CA ASN A 2 -2.65 19.62 -7.96
C ASN A 2 -2.63 18.33 -7.13
N ASN A 3 -2.98 17.20 -7.75
CA ASN A 3 -2.87 15.89 -7.10
C ASN A 3 -1.38 15.61 -6.92
N ILE A 4 -0.82 16.07 -5.82
CA ILE A 4 0.51 15.68 -5.39
C ILE A 4 0.35 14.24 -4.93
N THR A 5 0.81 13.30 -5.76
CA THR A 5 0.88 11.89 -5.40
C THR A 5 1.77 11.76 -4.16
N PRO A 6 1.33 11.06 -3.11
CA PRO A 6 2.12 10.88 -1.88
C PRO A 6 3.51 10.32 -2.16
N ASN A 7 4.54 10.86 -1.53
CA ASN A 7 5.94 10.43 -1.76
C ASN A 7 6.51 9.60 -0.60
N THR A 8 5.78 9.50 0.51
CA THR A 8 6.18 8.72 1.69
C THR A 8 5.10 7.70 2.06
N LEU A 9 5.48 6.62 2.75
CA LEU A 9 4.55 5.60 3.21
C LEU A 9 3.44 6.19 4.10
N GLY A 10 3.80 7.09 5.02
CA GLY A 10 2.82 7.75 5.91
C GLY A 10 1.76 8.56 5.15
N GLU A 11 2.18 9.34 4.16
CA GLU A 11 1.25 10.10 3.31
C GLU A 11 0.41 9.16 2.43
N ALA A 12 1.01 8.09 1.91
CA ALA A 12 0.34 7.09 1.09
C ALA A 12 -0.77 6.36 1.86
N ILE A 13 -0.57 6.06 3.14
CA ILE A 13 -1.58 5.47 4.02
C ILE A 13 -2.79 6.41 4.17
N ILE A 14 -2.55 7.67 4.53
CA ILE A 14 -3.61 8.65 4.74
C ILE A 14 -4.38 8.89 3.44
N PHE A 15 -3.67 8.99 2.32
CA PHE A 15 -4.26 9.14 1.00
C PHE A 15 -5.08 7.91 0.61
N GLY A 16 -4.53 6.71 0.74
CA GLY A 16 -5.21 5.45 0.44
C GLY A 16 -6.50 5.27 1.24
N LEU A 17 -6.50 5.61 2.54
CA LEU A 17 -7.70 5.55 3.37
C LEU A 17 -8.80 6.53 2.95
N LYS A 18 -8.44 7.66 2.33
CA LYS A 18 -9.42 8.62 1.77
C LYS A 18 -10.06 8.13 0.47
N LEU A 19 -9.46 7.14 -0.20
CA LEU A 19 -10.03 6.52 -1.42
C LEU A 19 -11.11 5.49 -1.10
N LEU A 20 -11.16 5.01 0.15
CA LEU A 20 -12.03 3.91 0.57
C LEU A 20 -13.26 4.45 1.31
N ASP A 21 -14.41 3.83 1.04
CA ASP A 21 -15.61 4.00 1.85
C ASP A 21 -15.51 3.20 3.17
N ASP A 22 -16.50 3.35 4.03
CA ASP A 22 -16.47 2.75 5.37
C ASP A 22 -16.60 1.22 5.33
N ASP A 23 -17.29 0.65 4.34
CA ASP A 23 -17.40 -0.80 4.16
C ASP A 23 -16.07 -1.39 3.68
N SER A 24 -15.42 -0.74 2.72
CA SER A 24 -14.07 -1.08 2.24
C SER A 24 -13.04 -0.98 3.36
N LYS A 25 -13.11 0.02 4.23
CA LYS A 25 -12.22 0.12 5.41
C LYS A 25 -12.46 -1.03 6.39
N ARG A 26 -13.71 -1.40 6.67
CA ARG A 26 -14.02 -2.55 7.54
C ARG A 26 -13.50 -3.86 6.96
N GLU A 27 -13.52 -4.02 5.64
CA GLU A 27 -12.90 -5.14 4.96
C GLU A 27 -11.36 -5.08 5.05
N LEU A 28 -10.77 -3.90 4.80
CA LEU A 28 -9.33 -3.67 4.91
C LEU A 28 -8.78 -4.02 6.30
N ALA A 29 -9.53 -3.72 7.36
CA ALA A 29 -9.18 -4.07 8.74
C ALA A 29 -8.97 -5.58 8.95
N LYS A 30 -9.57 -6.42 8.09
CA LYS A 30 -9.43 -7.89 8.13
C LYS A 30 -8.17 -8.37 7.40
N ILE A 31 -7.52 -7.54 6.57
CA ILE A 31 -6.30 -7.91 5.83
C ILE A 31 -5.16 -8.25 6.79
N GLY A 32 -4.97 -7.47 7.86
CA GLY A 32 -3.94 -7.75 8.86
C GLY A 32 -4.18 -9.03 9.68
N TRP A 33 -5.37 -9.63 9.58
CA TRP A 33 -5.81 -10.76 10.40
C TRP A 33 -5.95 -12.06 9.60
N VAL A 34 -6.09 -12.00 8.27
CA VAL A 34 -6.54 -13.17 7.49
C VAL A 34 -5.63 -13.44 6.29
N ASN A 35 -5.10 -14.67 6.29
CA ASN A 35 -4.45 -15.45 5.23
C ASN A 35 -4.34 -14.79 3.82
N PRO A 36 -3.16 -14.80 3.18
CA PRO A 36 -2.93 -14.31 1.81
C PRO A 36 -3.79 -14.95 0.70
N HIS A 37 -4.57 -16.00 1.00
CA HIS A 37 -5.53 -16.61 0.08
C HIS A 37 -6.97 -16.05 0.18
N THR A 38 -7.20 -15.06 1.02
CA THR A 38 -8.52 -14.43 1.17
C THR A 38 -8.85 -13.59 -0.06
N LYS A 39 -9.95 -13.90 -0.75
CA LYS A 39 -10.52 -13.01 -1.75
C LYS A 39 -11.28 -11.89 -1.04
N TYR A 40 -10.86 -10.66 -1.26
CA TYR A 40 -11.58 -9.46 -0.84
C TYR A 40 -12.61 -9.09 -1.91
N GLU A 41 -13.75 -8.55 -1.49
CA GLU A 41 -14.77 -7.96 -2.37
C GLU A 41 -14.22 -6.68 -3.02
N THR A 42 -13.43 -5.91 -2.27
CA THR A 42 -12.76 -4.70 -2.76
C THR A 42 -11.42 -5.02 -3.43
N ASP A 43 -11.23 -4.53 -4.65
CA ASP A 43 -9.92 -4.56 -5.35
C ASP A 43 -8.98 -3.48 -4.81
N PHE A 44 -8.48 -3.69 -3.59
CA PHE A 44 -7.58 -2.75 -2.92
C PHE A 44 -6.30 -2.49 -3.73
N ILE A 45 -5.76 -3.53 -4.39
CA ILE A 45 -4.55 -3.40 -5.21
C ILE A 45 -4.82 -2.50 -6.41
N GLY A 46 -5.91 -2.72 -7.13
CA GLY A 46 -6.30 -1.87 -8.27
C GLY A 46 -6.60 -0.44 -7.85
N ILE A 47 -7.37 -0.23 -6.79
CA ILE A 47 -7.80 1.11 -6.34
C ILE A 47 -6.62 1.90 -5.77
N VAL A 48 -5.94 1.36 -4.75
CA VAL A 48 -4.88 2.07 -4.02
C VAL A 48 -3.58 2.07 -4.83
N GLY A 49 -3.23 0.94 -5.44
CA GLY A 49 -1.99 0.81 -6.19
C GLY A 49 -1.95 1.66 -7.45
N ALA A 50 -3.07 1.79 -8.18
CA ALA A 50 -3.13 2.68 -9.34
C ALA A 50 -3.11 4.16 -8.91
N ALA A 51 -3.88 4.52 -7.89
CA ALA A 51 -3.97 5.90 -7.43
C ALA A 51 -2.65 6.43 -6.85
N LEU A 52 -1.81 5.54 -6.29
CA LEU A 52 -0.48 5.88 -5.79
C LEU A 52 0.62 5.80 -6.85
N GLY A 53 0.32 5.37 -8.08
CA GLY A 53 1.35 5.16 -9.12
C GLY A 53 2.34 4.03 -8.79
N ILE A 54 1.91 3.04 -8.00
CA ILE A 54 2.72 1.88 -7.62
C ILE A 54 2.68 0.83 -8.75
N LEU A 55 1.49 0.52 -9.28
CA LEU A 55 1.30 -0.55 -10.27
C LEU A 55 2.04 -0.30 -11.59
N ASP A 56 2.12 0.97 -12.01
CA ASP A 56 2.79 1.40 -13.23
C ASP A 56 4.22 1.91 -12.98
N LYS A 57 4.73 1.77 -11.74
CA LYS A 57 6.05 2.25 -11.30
C LYS A 57 6.25 3.75 -11.58
N THR A 58 5.20 4.58 -11.63
CA THR A 58 5.34 6.03 -11.87
C THR A 58 5.73 6.82 -10.62
N ASN A 59 5.43 6.31 -9.43
CA ASN A 59 5.78 6.94 -8.16
C ASN A 59 7.07 6.38 -7.57
N GLN A 60 8.19 6.69 -8.22
CA GLN A 60 9.52 6.22 -7.82
C GLN A 60 9.92 6.70 -6.42
N SER A 61 9.48 7.90 -6.02
CA SER A 61 9.76 8.45 -4.69
C SER A 61 9.19 7.57 -3.59
N LEU A 62 7.92 7.18 -3.71
CA LEU A 62 7.28 6.29 -2.74
C LEU A 62 7.92 4.90 -2.72
N LEU A 63 8.25 4.34 -3.89
CA LEU A 63 8.93 3.04 -3.97
C LEU A 63 10.31 3.07 -3.29
N GLN A 64 11.07 4.16 -3.48
CA GLN A 64 12.37 4.35 -2.84
C GLN A 64 12.24 4.57 -1.33
N ASP A 65 11.22 5.31 -0.88
CA ASP A 65 10.93 5.52 0.53
C ASP A 65 10.65 4.18 1.23
N ILE A 66 9.77 3.35 0.66
CA ILE A 66 9.47 2.01 1.18
C ILE A 66 10.74 1.15 1.21
N ALA A 67 11.53 1.14 0.12
CA ALA A 67 12.75 0.35 0.03
C ALA A 67 13.83 0.76 1.06
N THR A 68 13.92 2.05 1.39
CA THR A 68 15.02 2.58 2.21
C THR A 68 14.66 2.67 3.69
N ASN A 69 13.43 3.11 3.99
CA ASN A 69 12.98 3.43 5.34
C ASN A 69 12.08 2.35 5.96
N HIS A 70 11.53 1.46 5.13
CA HIS A 70 10.57 0.43 5.54
C HIS A 70 10.99 -0.96 5.06
N ALA A 71 12.31 -1.18 4.93
CA ALA A 71 12.88 -2.44 4.48
C ALA A 71 12.56 -3.63 5.41
N ASP A 72 12.28 -3.35 6.68
CA ASP A 72 11.81 -4.33 7.68
C ASP A 72 10.40 -4.86 7.39
N CYS A 73 9.59 -4.09 6.64
CA CYS A 73 8.25 -4.48 6.20
C CYS A 73 8.27 -5.34 4.92
N LEU A 74 9.42 -5.42 4.25
CA LEU A 74 9.61 -6.23 3.04
C LEU A 74 10.03 -7.65 3.44
N HIS A 75 9.39 -8.66 2.84
CA HIS A 75 9.82 -10.05 3.05
C HIS A 75 11.10 -10.36 2.25
N PHE A 76 11.78 -11.47 2.58
CA PHE A 76 13.17 -11.80 2.20
C PHE A 76 13.58 -11.69 0.71
N LEU A 77 12.65 -11.51 -0.24
CA LEU A 77 12.94 -11.54 -1.70
C LEU A 77 12.18 -10.49 -2.52
N ASP A 78 11.66 -9.44 -1.89
CA ASP A 78 10.69 -8.51 -2.50
C ASP A 78 11.33 -7.25 -3.14
N THR A 79 12.65 -7.23 -3.31
CA THR A 79 13.41 -6.12 -3.89
C THR A 79 14.08 -6.51 -5.21
N ASP A 80 14.00 -5.63 -6.22
CA ASP A 80 14.82 -5.67 -7.43
C ASP A 80 15.95 -4.64 -7.31
N GLY A 81 17.11 -5.08 -6.83
CA GLY A 81 18.25 -4.21 -6.58
C GLY A 81 17.96 -3.18 -5.47
N SER A 82 17.85 -1.90 -5.84
CA SER A 82 17.58 -0.79 -4.92
C SER A 82 16.12 -0.33 -4.91
N LEU A 83 15.25 -0.98 -5.69
CA LEU A 83 13.83 -0.65 -5.81
C LEU A 83 12.97 -1.82 -5.33
N VAL A 84 11.82 -1.50 -4.74
CA VAL A 84 10.82 -2.48 -4.32
C VAL A 84 9.93 -2.84 -5.51
N GLU A 85 9.60 -4.13 -5.66
CA GLU A 85 8.63 -4.55 -6.66
C GLU A 85 7.21 -4.04 -6.31
N PRO A 86 6.37 -3.68 -7.30
CA PRO A 86 5.05 -3.08 -7.05
C PRO A 86 4.15 -3.93 -6.16
N ASP A 87 4.20 -5.26 -6.33
CA ASP A 87 3.41 -6.19 -5.52
C ASP A 87 3.83 -6.15 -4.04
N ALA A 88 5.12 -5.97 -3.77
CA ALA A 88 5.61 -5.82 -2.42
C ALA A 88 5.29 -4.44 -1.83
N ALA A 89 5.48 -3.36 -2.60
CA ALA A 89 5.13 -2.01 -2.17
C ALA A 89 3.64 -1.91 -1.80
N ILE A 90 2.75 -2.44 -2.65
CA ILE A 90 1.31 -2.36 -2.37
C ILE A 90 0.93 -3.20 -1.14
N ARG A 91 1.56 -4.36 -0.93
CA ARG A 91 1.34 -5.17 0.28
C ARG A 91 1.76 -4.44 1.55
N VAL A 92 2.91 -3.76 1.54
CA VAL A 92 3.35 -2.92 2.66
C VAL A 92 2.34 -1.81 2.93
N VAL A 93 1.94 -1.06 1.90
CA VAL A 93 0.95 0.02 2.03
C VAL A 93 -0.36 -0.50 2.61
N LEU A 94 -0.93 -1.58 2.05
CA LEU A 94 -2.20 -2.14 2.52
C LEU A 94 -2.09 -2.72 3.94
N SER A 95 -0.96 -3.35 4.27
CA SER A 95 -0.68 -3.83 5.63
C SER A 95 -0.68 -2.68 6.62
N GLU A 96 0.06 -1.60 6.36
CA GLU A 96 0.10 -0.45 7.26
C GLU A 96 -1.25 0.29 7.33
N MET A 97 -1.96 0.43 6.21
CA MET A 97 -3.32 0.97 6.22
C MET A 97 -4.25 0.14 7.11
N SER A 98 -4.16 -1.19 7.07
CA SER A 98 -4.99 -2.07 7.91
C SER A 98 -4.75 -1.86 9.41
N LYS A 99 -3.50 -1.59 9.81
CA LYS A 99 -3.14 -1.28 11.20
C LYS A 99 -3.74 0.05 11.67
N VAL A 100 -3.80 1.04 10.79
CA VAL A 100 -4.39 2.36 11.12
C VAL A 100 -5.91 2.28 11.24
N VAL A 101 -6.60 1.48 10.42
CA VAL A 101 -8.07 1.33 10.52
C VAL A 101 -8.50 0.65 11.82
N LEU A 102 -7.64 -0.16 12.43
CA LEU A 102 -7.91 -0.87 13.68
C LEU A 102 -7.72 -0.01 14.95
N LEU A 103 -7.21 1.23 14.81
CA LEU A 103 -6.99 2.20 15.89
C LEU A 103 -8.10 3.26 15.93
#